data_AF-A0A425D2C1-F1
#
_entry.id   AF-A0A425D2C1-F1
#
_cell.length_a   1.000
_cell.length_b   1.000
_cell.length_c   1.000
_cell.angle_alpha   90.00
_cell.angle_beta   90.00
_cell.angle_gamma   90.00
#
_symmetry.space_group_name_H-M   'P 1'
#
loop_
_entity.id
_entity.type
_entity.pdbx_description
1 polymer ?
#
loop_
_entity_poly.entity_id
_entity_poly.type
_entity_poly.pdbx_seq_one_letter_code
_entity_poly.pdbx_strand_id
1 'polypeptide(L)'
;MCVSCLKGQVDVTEGIPKEIIMHQCRGCLKWSRPQWVSADLESRELLAICLKKITGLNKVKLVDAGWIWTEPHSKRLKLKLTVQKEVMNGAILQQSFIVTFIVRNQQCDDCQASFTNHSWKAVVQVRQKVIAYLHIALLLLTHLLQVEHKRTFFFLEQLILKHRVHEKTTSIESQPDGVDFFFVERNHALRFVDFLQETVPISLRTAKKLISADNHSNTANYKFTYAVDIAPVCKDDLVALPLKLARQLGNISSLCLVTQVSSSIHVIDPFTMQRAEIDNDKFWRTPFKALRSSKQLTEYTVLDSTPLEMPTKGGVPVRTNRKTRLADLDVVRNTDFGVNDTHFNTVTHLGMLLNVGDTAMGYDLSTSVFNDLDTKPLDEAGISLPDVILVRKQFLRRVQKRTRKWKLKTIEGVEPAVPLKKADQTKHDLDYEHFLNDLEEDKEMRARINIYKANDDHDDDQDMDDDDDGAIPLDELLDDLHVDEQTHEAILTAAAANATQSLNVDDL
;
A
#
# COMPACT_ATOMS: atom_id res chain seq x y z
N MET A 1 62.52 -46.55 0.23
CA MET A 1 61.25 -47.19 -0.23
C MET A 1 60.89 -46.58 -1.59
N CYS A 2 60.46 -47.38 -2.58
CA CYS A 2 60.13 -46.85 -3.92
C CYS A 2 58.79 -46.08 -3.93
N VAL A 3 58.57 -45.13 -4.85
CA VAL A 3 57.31 -44.35 -4.91
C VAL A 3 56.07 -45.23 -5.06
N SER A 4 56.17 -46.30 -5.88
CA SER A 4 55.10 -47.28 -6.07
C SER A 4 54.82 -48.10 -4.79
N CYS A 5 55.86 -48.41 -4.03
CA CYS A 5 55.79 -49.12 -2.76
C CYS A 5 55.11 -48.24 -1.69
N LEU A 6 55.44 -46.94 -1.69
CA LEU A 6 54.90 -45.94 -0.76
C LEU A 6 53.41 -45.67 -1.03
N LYS A 7 53.01 -45.58 -2.32
CA LYS A 7 51.60 -45.50 -2.75
C LYS A 7 50.77 -46.75 -2.43
N GLY A 8 51.40 -47.93 -2.37
CA GLY A 8 50.73 -49.19 -2.05
C GLY A 8 50.56 -49.44 -0.55
N GLN A 9 51.44 -48.90 0.29
CA GLN A 9 51.41 -49.12 1.75
C GLN A 9 50.75 -47.99 2.55
N VAL A 10 50.77 -46.75 2.04
CA VAL A 10 50.22 -45.58 2.75
C VAL A 10 49.03 -45.01 1.99
N ASP A 11 47.82 -45.15 2.53
CA ASP A 11 46.62 -44.49 2.04
C ASP A 11 46.42 -43.15 2.75
N VAL A 12 46.52 -42.05 2.01
CA VAL A 12 46.33 -40.69 2.56
C VAL A 12 44.86 -40.40 2.85
N THR A 13 43.96 -41.19 2.28
CA THR A 13 42.49 -41.03 2.39
C THR A 13 41.88 -41.77 3.58
N GLU A 14 42.71 -42.44 4.39
CA GLU A 14 42.27 -43.15 5.58
C GLU A 14 41.60 -42.20 6.60
N GLY A 15 40.34 -42.50 6.94
CA GLY A 15 39.52 -41.68 7.82
C GLY A 15 38.64 -40.63 7.13
N ILE A 16 38.64 -40.56 5.80
CA ILE A 16 37.68 -39.74 5.03
C ILE A 16 36.56 -40.64 4.48
N PRO A 17 35.28 -40.37 4.81
CA PRO A 17 34.17 -41.15 4.26
C PRO A 17 34.03 -40.89 2.75
N LYS A 18 33.99 -41.97 1.96
CA LYS A 18 33.78 -41.92 0.50
C LYS A 18 32.30 -41.76 0.11
N GLU A 19 31.39 -42.04 1.04
CA GLU A 19 29.95 -41.88 0.86
C GLU A 19 29.35 -41.02 1.98
N ILE A 20 28.59 -39.98 1.61
CA ILE A 20 28.01 -39.01 2.56
C ILE A 20 26.57 -38.72 2.17
N ILE A 21 25.68 -38.56 3.15
CA ILE A 21 24.27 -38.20 2.90
C ILE A 21 24.12 -36.67 2.91
N MET A 22 23.53 -36.14 1.85
CA MET A 22 23.12 -34.74 1.72
C MET A 22 21.61 -34.64 1.74
N HIS A 23 21.07 -33.65 2.46
CA HIS A 23 19.63 -33.42 2.51
C HIS A 23 19.27 -32.22 1.65
N GLN A 24 18.23 -32.35 0.84
CA GLN A 24 17.66 -31.29 0.01
C GLN A 24 16.16 -31.15 0.30
N CYS A 25 15.67 -29.92 0.36
CA CYS A 25 14.24 -29.65 0.52
C CYS A 25 13.50 -29.86 -0.79
N ARG A 26 12.37 -30.57 -0.75
CA ARG A 26 11.54 -30.83 -1.93
C ARG A 26 10.79 -29.57 -2.41
N GLY A 27 10.44 -28.67 -1.51
CA GLY A 27 9.65 -27.46 -1.84
C GLY A 27 10.53 -26.35 -2.40
N CYS A 28 11.55 -25.94 -1.65
CA CYS A 28 12.38 -24.78 -1.97
C CYS A 28 13.76 -25.12 -2.56
N LEU A 29 14.05 -26.41 -2.81
CA LEU A 29 15.33 -26.91 -3.35
C LEU A 29 16.60 -26.54 -2.58
N LYS A 30 16.47 -25.90 -1.40
CA LYS A 30 17.58 -25.55 -0.51
C LYS A 30 18.29 -26.80 0.03
N TRP A 31 19.59 -26.66 0.27
CA TRP A 31 20.45 -27.71 0.81
C TRP A 31 20.64 -27.57 2.32
N SER A 32 20.69 -28.71 3.00
CA SER A 32 20.84 -28.76 4.45
C SER A 32 22.29 -28.52 4.88
N ARG A 33 22.45 -27.39 5.57
CA ARG A 33 23.56 -27.00 6.45
C ARG A 33 22.89 -26.41 7.71
N PRO A 34 23.53 -26.29 8.88
CA PRO A 34 23.02 -25.40 9.91
C PRO A 34 23.36 -23.95 9.48
N GLN A 35 22.59 -23.16 8.73
CA GLN A 35 21.17 -23.10 8.29
C GLN A 35 20.97 -23.55 6.82
N TRP A 36 19.71 -23.73 6.36
CA TRP A 36 19.38 -24.12 4.98
C TRP A 36 19.79 -23.03 3.97
N VAL A 37 20.49 -23.42 2.89
CA VAL A 37 21.04 -22.48 1.89
C VAL A 37 20.51 -22.82 0.49
N SER A 38 20.09 -21.80 -0.27
CA SER A 38 19.81 -21.93 -1.70
C SER A 38 21.12 -22.03 -2.49
N ALA A 39 21.28 -23.08 -3.28
CA ALA A 39 22.43 -23.22 -4.17
C ALA A 39 22.04 -24.10 -5.36
N ASP A 40 22.46 -23.70 -6.55
CA ASP A 40 22.19 -24.44 -7.77
C ASP A 40 23.02 -25.74 -7.83
N LEU A 41 22.54 -26.71 -8.62
CA LEU A 41 23.27 -27.95 -8.89
C LEU A 41 24.63 -27.63 -9.54
N GLU A 42 25.66 -28.37 -9.14
CA GLU A 42 27.04 -28.18 -9.63
C GLU A 42 27.63 -26.77 -9.45
N SER A 43 27.00 -25.93 -8.61
CA SER A 43 27.51 -24.60 -8.29
C SER A 43 28.72 -24.62 -7.35
N ARG A 44 29.47 -23.51 -7.33
CA ARG A 44 30.58 -23.27 -6.39
C ARG A 44 30.09 -23.28 -4.93
N GLU A 45 28.88 -22.79 -4.68
CA GLU A 45 28.30 -22.70 -3.35
C GLU A 45 27.95 -24.08 -2.79
N LEU A 46 27.37 -24.94 -3.63
CA LEU A 46 27.11 -26.34 -3.29
C LEU A 46 28.40 -27.10 -3.01
N LEU A 47 29.45 -26.85 -3.79
CA LEU A 47 30.78 -27.43 -3.58
C LEU A 47 31.33 -27.04 -2.19
N ALA A 48 31.18 -25.77 -1.79
CA ALA A 48 31.59 -25.31 -0.45
C ALA A 48 30.78 -25.97 0.68
N ILE A 49 29.49 -26.25 0.47
CA ILE A 49 28.65 -26.99 1.43
C ILE A 49 29.13 -28.44 1.54
N CYS A 50 29.38 -29.11 0.41
CA CYS A 50 29.88 -30.48 0.36
C CYS A 50 31.25 -30.61 1.04
N LEU A 51 32.21 -29.74 0.75
CA LEU A 51 33.55 -29.78 1.36
C LEU A 51 33.50 -29.63 2.89
N LYS A 52 32.66 -28.73 3.41
CA LYS A 52 32.50 -28.53 4.86
C LYS A 52 31.85 -29.71 5.57
N LYS A 53 31.08 -30.53 4.85
CA LYS A 53 30.38 -31.70 5.39
C LYS A 53 31.27 -32.94 5.47
N ILE A 54 32.37 -32.96 4.72
CA ILE A 54 33.34 -34.06 4.77
C ILE A 54 34.11 -33.99 6.10
N THR A 55 33.95 -35.02 6.92
CA THR A 55 34.74 -35.18 8.15
C THR A 55 36.17 -35.62 7.81
N GLY A 56 37.15 -35.11 8.57
CA GLY A 56 38.55 -35.47 8.38
C GLY A 56 39.31 -34.65 7.33
N LEU A 57 38.63 -33.82 6.52
CA LEU A 57 39.28 -32.99 5.50
C LEU A 57 40.23 -31.94 6.11
N ASN A 58 40.00 -31.50 7.35
CA ASN A 58 40.88 -30.54 8.06
C ASN A 58 42.28 -31.11 8.36
N LYS A 59 42.47 -32.44 8.31
CA LYS A 59 43.76 -33.09 8.60
C LYS A 59 44.68 -33.18 7.38
N VAL A 60 44.17 -32.82 6.20
CA VAL A 60 44.82 -33.04 4.91
C VAL A 60 44.72 -31.76 4.09
N LYS A 61 45.77 -31.41 3.34
CA LYS A 61 45.74 -30.19 2.52
C LYS A 61 44.97 -30.47 1.23
N LEU A 62 43.83 -29.81 1.04
CA LEU A 62 43.09 -29.88 -0.23
C LEU A 62 43.84 -29.06 -1.29
N VAL A 63 44.06 -29.64 -2.47
CA VAL A 63 44.72 -28.98 -3.61
C VAL A 63 43.70 -28.54 -4.64
N ASP A 64 42.83 -29.47 -5.04
CA ASP A 64 41.83 -29.25 -6.07
C ASP A 64 40.57 -30.08 -5.77
N ALA A 65 39.42 -29.51 -6.15
CA ALA A 65 38.11 -30.11 -6.00
C ALA A 65 37.28 -29.79 -7.25
N GLY A 66 36.81 -30.83 -7.93
CA GLY A 66 36.02 -30.71 -9.15
C GLY A 66 34.77 -31.58 -9.12
N TRP A 67 33.71 -31.12 -9.80
CA TRP A 67 32.54 -31.93 -10.06
C TRP A 67 32.84 -33.00 -11.10
N ILE A 68 32.32 -34.20 -10.87
CA ILE A 68 32.19 -35.23 -11.90
C ILE A 68 30.71 -35.25 -12.24
N TRP A 69 30.40 -34.99 -13.51
CA TRP A 69 29.03 -35.04 -13.99
C TRP A 69 28.38 -36.37 -13.63
N THR A 70 27.18 -36.27 -13.06
CA THR A 70 26.32 -37.40 -12.76
C THR A 70 24.94 -37.14 -13.34
N GLU A 71 24.26 -38.20 -13.72
CA GLU A 71 22.92 -38.08 -14.28
C GLU A 71 21.95 -37.47 -13.24
N PRO A 72 21.13 -36.45 -13.59
CA PRO A 72 20.27 -35.73 -12.64
C PRO A 72 19.31 -36.64 -11.84
N HIS A 73 18.80 -37.71 -12.47
CA HIS A 73 17.88 -38.66 -11.83
C HIS A 73 18.55 -39.60 -10.82
N SER A 74 19.89 -39.68 -10.85
CA SER A 74 20.64 -40.60 -9.98
C SER A 74 20.62 -40.21 -8.51
N LYS A 75 20.21 -38.97 -8.18
CA LYS A 75 20.26 -38.37 -6.82
C LYS A 75 21.61 -38.56 -6.15
N ARG A 76 22.67 -38.53 -6.95
CA ARG A 76 24.06 -38.68 -6.51
C ARG A 76 24.86 -37.51 -7.06
N LEU A 77 25.71 -36.93 -6.23
CA LEU A 77 26.70 -35.94 -6.65
C LEU A 77 28.08 -36.56 -6.45
N LYS A 78 28.96 -36.47 -7.45
CA LYS A 78 30.33 -36.99 -7.34
C LYS A 78 31.32 -35.83 -7.34
N LEU A 79 32.18 -35.80 -6.34
CA LEU A 79 33.29 -34.86 -6.25
C LEU A 79 34.62 -35.61 -6.40
N LYS A 80 35.45 -35.14 -7.34
CA LYS A 80 36.85 -35.54 -7.44
C LYS A 80 37.66 -34.61 -6.55
N LEU A 81 38.28 -35.17 -5.51
CA LEU A 81 39.14 -34.42 -4.59
C LEU A 81 40.58 -34.86 -4.77
N THR A 82 41.49 -33.89 -4.78
CA THR A 82 42.92 -34.14 -4.70
C THR A 82 43.46 -33.58 -3.40
N VAL A 83 44.04 -34.47 -2.60
CA VAL A 83 44.55 -34.14 -1.26
C VAL A 83 46.06 -34.40 -1.20
N GLN A 84 46.74 -33.58 -0.40
CA GLN A 84 48.16 -33.67 -0.10
C GLN A 84 48.37 -33.87 1.40
N LYS A 85 49.18 -34.87 1.75
CA LYS A 85 49.60 -35.13 3.14
C LYS A 85 51.09 -35.39 3.17
N GLU A 86 51.72 -34.93 4.23
CA GLU A 86 53.11 -35.26 4.52
C GLU A 86 53.18 -36.68 5.10
N VAL A 87 54.03 -37.50 4.49
CA VAL A 87 54.33 -38.88 4.87
C VAL A 87 55.76 -38.93 5.43
N MET A 88 56.17 -40.06 6.02
CA MET A 88 57.45 -40.25 6.72
C MET A 88 58.63 -39.49 6.06
N ASN A 89 59.34 -38.70 6.88
CA ASN A 89 60.51 -37.89 6.51
C ASN A 89 60.26 -36.77 5.49
N GLY A 90 59.15 -36.03 5.57
CA GLY A 90 58.94 -34.82 4.77
C GLY A 90 58.51 -35.06 3.32
N ALA A 91 58.22 -36.30 2.93
CA ALA A 91 57.76 -36.63 1.59
C ALA A 91 56.27 -36.29 1.44
N ILE A 92 55.93 -35.39 0.51
CA ILE A 92 54.54 -35.00 0.23
C ILE A 92 53.93 -36.00 -0.76
N LEU A 93 52.85 -36.68 -0.37
CA LEU A 93 52.10 -37.56 -1.24
C LEU A 93 50.77 -36.91 -1.64
N GLN A 94 50.53 -36.82 -2.95
CA GLN A 94 49.27 -36.36 -3.53
C GLN A 94 48.46 -37.56 -4.02
N GLN A 95 47.20 -37.63 -3.60
CA GLN A 95 46.28 -38.70 -3.96
C GLN A 95 44.93 -38.11 -4.38
N SER A 96 44.38 -38.61 -5.49
CA SER A 96 43.05 -38.26 -5.98
C SER A 96 42.05 -39.36 -5.64
N PHE A 97 40.89 -38.99 -5.10
CA PHE A 97 39.81 -39.93 -4.82
C PHE A 97 38.45 -39.28 -5.11
N ILE A 98 37.42 -40.13 -5.25
CA ILE A 98 36.06 -39.69 -5.55
C ILE A 98 35.22 -39.85 -4.28
N VAL A 99 34.51 -38.79 -3.92
CA VAL A 99 33.48 -38.82 -2.85
C VAL A 99 32.11 -38.76 -3.51
N THR A 100 31.24 -39.69 -3.13
CA THR A 100 29.87 -39.76 -3.61
C THR A 100 28.92 -39.24 -2.54
N PHE A 101 28.16 -38.19 -2.84
CA PHE A 101 27.10 -37.68 -1.99
C PHE A 101 25.76 -38.24 -2.44
N ILE A 102 25.01 -38.87 -1.53
CA ILE A 102 23.67 -39.39 -1.77
C ILE A 102 22.66 -38.34 -1.32
N VAL A 103 21.85 -37.84 -2.24
CA VAL A 103 20.84 -36.81 -1.98
C VAL A 103 19.56 -37.48 -1.46
N ARG A 104 19.17 -37.14 -0.24
CA ARG A 104 17.89 -37.51 0.37
C ARG A 104 17.02 -36.28 0.54
N ASN A 105 15.71 -36.45 0.37
CA ASN A 105 14.78 -35.36 0.57
C ASN A 105 14.47 -35.20 2.06
N GLN A 106 14.53 -33.97 2.57
CA GLN A 106 14.09 -33.60 3.91
C GLN A 106 13.48 -32.21 3.82
N GLN A 107 12.30 -32.00 4.40
CA GLN A 107 11.65 -30.69 4.39
C GLN A 107 12.41 -29.71 5.29
N CYS A 108 12.64 -28.50 4.81
CA CYS A 108 13.23 -27.43 5.63
C CYS A 108 12.20 -26.84 6.59
N ASP A 109 12.68 -26.19 7.64
CA ASP A 109 11.82 -25.59 8.68
C ASP A 109 10.87 -24.53 8.08
N ASP A 110 11.35 -23.74 7.10
CA ASP A 110 10.54 -22.75 6.38
C ASP A 110 9.37 -23.42 5.64
N CYS A 111 9.64 -24.50 4.90
CA CYS A 111 8.63 -25.24 4.18
C CYS A 111 7.74 -26.04 5.13
N GLN A 112 8.20 -26.48 6.30
CA GLN A 112 7.32 -27.10 7.29
C GLN A 112 6.33 -26.07 7.86
N ALA A 113 6.82 -24.86 8.15
CA ALA A 113 5.99 -23.78 8.67
C ALA A 113 4.86 -23.39 7.70
N SER A 114 5.10 -23.37 6.39
CA SER A 114 4.08 -23.04 5.39
C SER A 114 2.91 -24.04 5.32
N PHE A 115 3.10 -25.31 5.72
CA PHE A 115 2.02 -26.30 5.78
C PHE A 115 1.26 -26.33 7.12
N THR A 116 1.68 -25.56 8.11
CA THR A 116 0.95 -25.46 9.39
C THR A 116 -0.11 -24.36 9.34
N ASN A 117 -1.25 -24.55 10.02
CA ASN A 117 -2.38 -23.59 10.12
C ASN A 117 -2.03 -22.26 10.84
N HIS A 118 -0.75 -21.95 11.01
CA HIS A 118 -0.22 -20.69 11.57
C HIS A 118 0.53 -19.92 10.50
N SER A 119 -0.13 -19.71 9.36
CA SER A 119 0.41 -19.01 8.19
C SER A 119 0.91 -17.60 8.48
N TRP A 120 0.39 -16.93 9.51
CA TRP A 120 0.75 -15.56 9.88
C TRP A 120 1.10 -15.40 11.37
N LYS A 121 2.03 -14.48 11.66
CA LYS A 121 2.44 -14.09 13.02
C LYS A 121 1.93 -12.71 13.42
N ALA A 122 1.76 -11.80 12.46
CA ALA A 122 1.23 -10.46 12.70
C ALA A 122 0.07 -10.17 11.76
N VAL A 123 -0.94 -9.47 12.26
CA VAL A 123 -2.07 -8.96 11.46
C VAL A 123 -2.20 -7.47 11.71
N VAL A 124 -2.40 -6.69 10.64
CA VAL A 124 -2.72 -5.27 10.68
C VAL A 124 -4.15 -5.10 10.21
N GLN A 125 -5.02 -4.67 11.11
CA GLN A 125 -6.45 -4.48 10.86
C GLN A 125 -6.71 -3.00 10.68
N VAL A 126 -6.90 -2.59 9.43
CA VAL A 126 -7.19 -1.19 9.09
C VAL A 126 -8.69 -1.01 9.05
N ARG A 127 -9.21 -0.08 9.85
CA ARG A 127 -10.64 0.22 9.92
C ARG A 127 -10.86 1.72 9.83
N GLN A 128 -11.93 2.10 9.15
CA GLN A 128 -12.41 3.48 9.16
C GLN A 128 -13.79 3.48 9.81
N LYS A 129 -13.83 3.69 11.14
CA LYS A 129 -15.07 3.72 11.92
C LYS A 129 -15.52 5.15 12.13
N VAL A 130 -16.81 5.44 11.92
CA VAL A 130 -17.41 6.63 12.52
C VAL A 130 -17.30 6.44 14.03
N ILE A 131 -16.61 7.36 14.69
CA ILE A 131 -16.56 7.36 16.15
C ILE A 131 -17.93 7.83 16.64
N ALA A 132 -18.85 6.89 16.78
CA ALA A 132 -20.03 7.10 17.60
C ALA A 132 -19.60 6.96 19.06
N TYR A 133 -19.33 8.08 19.73
CA TYR A 133 -19.42 8.10 21.17
C TYR A 133 -20.88 7.86 21.56
N LEU A 134 -21.22 6.60 21.83
CA LEU A 134 -22.32 6.35 22.73
C LEU A 134 -21.97 5.20 23.67
N HIS A 135 -21.51 5.61 24.84
CA HIS A 135 -21.33 4.78 26.01
C HIS A 135 -22.70 4.31 26.50
N ILE A 136 -23.34 3.34 25.82
CA ILE A 136 -24.70 2.79 26.02
C ILE A 136 -25.68 3.24 24.90
N ALA A 137 -25.75 2.48 23.81
CA ALA A 137 -27.02 2.18 23.17
C ALA A 137 -26.95 0.82 22.46
N LEU A 138 -27.65 -0.13 23.08
CA LEU A 138 -28.31 -1.30 22.51
C LEU A 138 -27.86 -1.79 21.10
N LEU A 139 -27.39 -3.02 21.13
CA LEU A 139 -27.20 -4.10 20.13
C LEU A 139 -28.07 -4.16 18.84
N LEU A 140 -28.72 -3.11 18.36
CA LEU A 140 -29.51 -3.11 17.10
C LEU A 140 -29.20 -1.94 16.15
N LEU A 141 -28.35 -0.98 16.54
CA LEU A 141 -28.06 0.23 15.74
C LEU A 141 -26.65 0.27 15.12
N THR A 142 -25.91 -0.83 15.13
CA THR A 142 -24.55 -0.85 14.57
C THR A 142 -24.50 -0.83 13.04
N HIS A 143 -25.62 -1.10 12.35
CA HIS A 143 -25.68 -1.10 10.88
C HIS A 143 -25.95 0.29 10.26
N LEU A 144 -26.29 1.30 11.07
CA LEU A 144 -26.70 2.64 10.61
C LEU A 144 -25.63 3.73 10.78
N LEU A 145 -24.46 3.38 11.33
CA LEU A 145 -23.38 4.33 11.63
C LEU A 145 -22.11 3.99 10.84
N GLN A 146 -22.30 3.64 9.56
CA GLN A 146 -21.19 3.51 8.63
C GLN A 146 -20.66 4.90 8.27
N VAL A 147 -19.34 5.02 8.08
CA VAL A 147 -18.76 6.21 7.43
C VAL A 147 -19.38 6.21 6.06
N GLU A 148 -20.22 7.21 5.76
CA GLU A 148 -21.02 7.19 4.54
C GLU A 148 -20.13 7.19 3.30
N HIS A 149 -18.84 7.53 3.38
CA HIS A 149 -17.96 7.62 2.22
C HIS A 149 -16.54 7.07 2.51
N LYS A 150 -16.11 6.05 1.75
CA LYS A 150 -14.79 5.39 1.87
C LYS A 150 -13.66 6.08 1.07
N ARG A 151 -13.76 7.40 0.84
CA ARG A 151 -12.83 8.16 -0.03
C ARG A 151 -11.36 8.01 0.35
N THR A 152 -11.08 8.19 1.63
CA THR A 152 -9.73 8.06 2.20
C THR A 152 -9.20 6.64 2.08
N PHE A 153 -10.10 5.64 2.08
CA PHE A 153 -9.74 4.24 1.93
C PHE A 153 -9.32 3.92 0.48
N PHE A 154 -10.08 4.38 -0.52
CA PHE A 154 -9.69 4.25 -1.93
C PHE A 154 -8.39 4.98 -2.23
N PHE A 155 -8.22 6.19 -1.68
CA PHE A 155 -6.97 6.93 -1.80
C PHE A 155 -5.78 6.19 -1.17
N LEU A 156 -5.98 5.59 0.01
CA LEU A 156 -4.97 4.80 0.71
C LEU A 156 -4.57 3.55 -0.08
N GLU A 157 -5.53 2.84 -0.70
CA GLU A 157 -5.25 1.67 -1.53
C GLU A 157 -4.30 2.02 -2.69
N GLN A 158 -4.56 3.13 -3.38
CA GLN A 158 -3.71 3.59 -4.47
C GLN A 158 -2.31 4.01 -4.00
N LEU A 159 -2.19 4.59 -2.80
CA LEU A 159 -0.91 4.88 -2.16
C LEU A 159 -0.12 3.61 -1.83
N ILE A 160 -0.80 2.57 -1.32
CA ILE A 160 -0.18 1.27 -1.02
C ILE A 160 0.35 0.61 -2.30
N LEU A 161 -0.38 0.72 -3.42
CA LEU A 161 0.05 0.24 -4.73
C LEU A 161 1.24 1.02 -5.27
N LYS A 162 1.19 2.36 -5.20
CA LYS A 162 2.28 3.25 -5.66
C LYS A 162 3.61 2.96 -4.96
N HIS A 163 3.57 2.77 -3.65
CA HIS A 163 4.77 2.49 -2.84
C HIS A 163 5.12 1.00 -2.72
N ARG A 164 4.31 0.10 -3.30
CA ARG A 164 4.48 -1.36 -3.26
C ARG A 164 4.66 -1.94 -1.85
N VAL A 165 4.00 -1.35 -0.85
CA VAL A 165 4.16 -1.76 0.57
C VAL A 165 3.51 -3.13 0.85
N HIS A 166 2.61 -3.57 -0.03
CA HIS A 166 1.88 -4.83 0.07
C HIS A 166 2.69 -6.06 -0.41
N GLU A 167 3.88 -5.91 -1.00
CA GLU A 167 4.67 -7.05 -1.53
C GLU A 167 4.98 -8.15 -0.49
N LYS A 168 5.04 -7.78 0.80
CA LYS A 168 5.40 -8.71 1.90
C LYS A 168 4.20 -9.25 2.66
N THR A 169 2.98 -8.96 2.20
CA THR A 169 1.77 -9.49 2.81
C THR A 169 1.51 -10.90 2.31
N THR A 170 1.09 -11.80 3.21
CA THR A 170 0.75 -13.18 2.85
C THR A 170 -0.63 -13.28 2.23
N SER A 171 -1.61 -12.63 2.86
CA SER A 171 -2.99 -12.59 2.43
C SER A 171 -3.60 -11.25 2.82
N ILE A 172 -4.61 -10.84 2.05
CA ILE A 172 -5.36 -9.60 2.24
C ILE A 172 -6.83 -9.99 2.25
N GLU A 173 -7.49 -9.76 3.39
CA GLU A 173 -8.91 -10.08 3.56
C GLU A 173 -9.73 -8.79 3.67
N SER A 174 -10.75 -8.66 2.83
CA SER A 174 -11.68 -7.53 2.93
C SER A 174 -12.74 -7.76 4.00
N GLN A 175 -12.98 -6.73 4.80
CA GLN A 175 -14.00 -6.67 5.85
C GLN A 175 -14.96 -5.48 5.57
N PRO A 176 -16.21 -5.50 6.08
CA PRO A 176 -17.19 -4.45 5.75
C PRO A 176 -16.71 -3.01 6.01
N ASP A 177 -15.94 -2.80 7.10
CA ASP A 177 -15.46 -1.49 7.55
C ASP A 177 -13.94 -1.29 7.34
N GLY A 178 -13.29 -2.11 6.50
CA GLY A 178 -11.87 -1.97 6.16
C GLY A 178 -11.22 -3.26 5.67
N VAL A 179 -9.90 -3.39 5.85
CA VAL A 179 -9.12 -4.52 5.31
C VAL A 179 -8.12 -5.04 6.34
N ASP A 180 -7.89 -6.36 6.34
CA ASP A 180 -6.91 -7.04 7.17
C ASP A 180 -5.72 -7.51 6.34
N PHE A 181 -4.52 -7.08 6.74
CA PHE A 181 -3.25 -7.47 6.12
C PHE A 181 -2.51 -8.46 7.03
N PHE A 182 -2.18 -9.63 6.49
CA PHE A 182 -1.48 -10.68 7.22
C PHE A 182 0.00 -10.72 6.87
N PHE A 183 0.85 -10.89 7.91
CA PHE A 183 2.30 -10.93 7.77
C PHE A 183 2.90 -12.14 8.51
N VAL A 184 3.88 -12.79 7.87
CA VAL A 184 4.70 -13.86 8.48
C VAL A 184 5.66 -13.31 9.53
N GLU A 185 6.23 -12.13 9.28
CA GLU A 185 7.17 -11.47 10.20
C GLU A 185 6.56 -10.22 10.82
N ARG A 186 6.81 -10.03 12.12
CA ARG A 186 6.39 -8.82 12.86
C ARG A 186 7.03 -7.55 12.29
N ASN A 187 8.28 -7.63 11.84
CA ASN A 187 9.01 -6.46 11.34
C ASN A 187 8.37 -5.88 10.08
N HIS A 188 7.78 -6.71 9.21
CA HIS A 188 7.06 -6.24 8.03
C HIS A 188 5.76 -5.53 8.42
N ALA A 189 5.03 -6.07 9.39
CA ALA A 189 3.83 -5.40 9.93
C ALA A 189 4.15 -4.04 10.55
N LEU A 190 5.24 -3.90 11.30
CA LEU A 190 5.65 -2.61 11.87
C LEU A 190 5.96 -1.56 10.80
N ARG A 191 6.73 -1.93 9.76
CA ARG A 191 7.01 -1.02 8.64
C ARG A 191 5.74 -0.59 7.91
N PHE A 192 4.77 -1.50 7.78
CA PHE A 192 3.47 -1.18 7.20
C PHE A 192 2.68 -0.20 8.08
N VAL A 193 2.70 -0.38 9.40
CA VAL A 193 2.07 0.57 10.35
C VAL A 193 2.76 1.94 10.31
N ASP A 194 4.09 1.99 10.24
CA ASP A 194 4.84 3.24 10.13
C ASP A 194 4.46 4.00 8.85
N PHE A 195 4.34 3.29 7.72
CA PHE A 195 3.84 3.86 6.46
C PHE A 195 2.42 4.43 6.58
N LEU A 196 1.51 3.73 7.27
CA LEU A 196 0.16 4.23 7.51
C LEU A 196 0.16 5.50 8.37
N GLN A 197 1.07 5.60 9.35
CA GLN A 197 1.20 6.77 10.21
C GLN A 197 1.71 8.01 9.47
N GLU A 198 2.55 7.82 8.45
CA GLU A 198 3.06 8.91 7.60
C GLU A 198 2.02 9.39 6.57
N THR A 199 1.09 8.53 6.16
CA THR A 199 0.14 8.82 5.07
C THR A 199 -1.21 9.34 5.55
N VAL A 200 -1.72 8.85 6.68
CA VAL A 200 -3.09 9.10 7.16
C VAL A 200 -3.11 9.30 8.70
N PRO A 201 -4.01 10.13 9.27
CA PRO A 201 -4.18 10.18 10.71
C PRO A 201 -4.78 8.88 11.25
N ILE A 202 -3.95 8.05 11.89
CA ILE A 202 -4.35 6.79 12.51
C ILE A 202 -4.28 6.81 14.04
N SER A 203 -5.13 6.03 14.70
CA SER A 203 -4.97 5.60 16.10
C SER A 203 -4.53 4.13 16.12
N LEU A 204 -3.36 3.87 16.71
CA LEU A 204 -2.78 2.52 16.80
C LEU A 204 -3.08 1.86 18.14
N ARG A 205 -3.61 0.63 18.11
CA ARG A 205 -3.75 -0.24 19.29
C ARG A 205 -3.05 -1.58 19.04
N THR A 206 -2.15 -1.96 19.94
CA THR A 206 -1.38 -3.20 19.81
C THR A 206 -1.84 -4.25 20.82
N ALA A 207 -2.07 -5.47 20.35
CA ALA A 207 -2.34 -6.63 21.20
C ALA A 207 -1.38 -7.78 20.87
N LYS A 208 -1.06 -8.60 21.86
CA LYS A 208 -0.26 -9.82 21.69
C LYS A 208 -0.97 -11.00 22.34
N LYS A 209 -1.03 -12.13 21.64
CA LYS A 209 -1.59 -13.39 22.11
C LYS A 209 -0.50 -14.45 22.15
N LEU A 210 -0.27 -15.04 23.32
CA LEU A 210 0.65 -16.17 23.46
C LEU A 210 0.02 -17.41 22.81
N ILE A 211 0.76 -18.08 21.94
CA ILE A 211 0.34 -19.37 21.36
C ILE A 211 1.00 -20.50 22.13
N SER A 212 2.33 -20.46 22.25
CA SER A 212 3.12 -21.47 22.91
C SER A 212 4.32 -20.84 23.60
N ALA A 213 4.78 -21.46 24.68
CA ALA A 213 6.01 -21.09 25.37
C ALA A 213 6.82 -22.37 25.59
N ASP A 214 8.09 -22.33 25.23
CA ASP A 214 9.05 -23.37 25.58
C ASP A 214 9.83 -22.91 26.82
N ASN A 215 9.60 -23.61 27.92
CA ASN A 215 10.21 -23.30 29.21
C ASN A 215 11.70 -23.70 29.26
N HIS A 216 12.17 -24.58 28.37
CA HIS A 216 13.57 -25.01 28.34
C HIS A 216 14.47 -23.98 27.66
N SER A 217 14.00 -23.40 26.56
CA SER A 217 14.69 -22.35 25.80
C SER A 217 14.27 -20.93 26.22
N ASN A 218 13.27 -20.78 27.09
CA ASN A 218 12.64 -19.51 27.43
C ASN A 218 12.21 -18.71 26.18
N THR A 219 11.74 -19.40 25.15
CA THR A 219 11.24 -18.79 23.91
C THR A 219 9.72 -18.90 23.86
N ALA A 220 9.06 -17.80 23.55
CA ALA A 220 7.61 -17.73 23.45
C ALA A 220 7.17 -17.31 22.05
N ASN A 221 6.21 -18.03 21.49
CA ASN A 221 5.61 -17.74 20.20
C ASN A 221 4.34 -16.91 20.41
N TYR A 222 4.34 -15.69 19.89
CA TYR A 222 3.24 -14.74 19.99
C TYR A 222 2.65 -14.44 18.63
N LYS A 223 1.32 -14.30 18.59
CA LYS A 223 0.60 -13.60 17.53
C LYS A 223 0.41 -12.14 17.90
N PHE A 224 0.70 -11.25 16.97
CA PHE A 224 0.56 -9.81 17.14
C PHE A 224 -0.62 -9.29 16.33
N THR A 225 -1.42 -8.43 16.93
CA THR A 225 -2.55 -7.77 16.28
C THR A 225 -2.35 -6.27 16.43
N TYR A 226 -2.34 -5.57 15.30
CA TYR A 226 -2.25 -4.12 15.20
C TYR A 226 -3.60 -3.62 14.70
N ALA A 227 -4.42 -3.07 15.58
CA ALA A 227 -5.67 -2.43 15.19
C ALA A 227 -5.39 -0.96 14.88
N VAL A 228 -5.68 -0.56 13.64
CA VAL A 228 -5.43 0.77 13.10
C VAL A 228 -6.79 1.38 12.79
N ASP A 229 -7.19 2.39 13.56
CA ASP A 229 -8.42 3.15 13.32
C ASP A 229 -8.05 4.46 12.60
N ILE A 230 -8.58 4.67 11.39
CA ILE A 230 -8.42 5.91 10.61
C ILE A 230 -9.42 6.96 11.11
N ALA A 231 -9.01 8.24 11.15
CA ALA A 231 -9.91 9.34 11.49
C ALA A 231 -11.15 9.38 10.55
N PRO A 232 -12.38 9.50 11.09
CA PRO A 232 -13.61 9.51 10.30
C PRO A 232 -13.93 10.88 9.69
N VAL A 233 -12.93 11.50 9.05
CA VAL A 233 -13.05 12.81 8.42
C VAL A 233 -12.43 12.71 7.04
N CYS A 234 -13.19 13.07 6.01
CA CYS A 234 -12.74 13.07 4.63
C CYS A 234 -12.44 14.49 4.14
N LYS A 235 -11.79 14.56 2.98
CA LYS A 235 -11.68 15.81 2.21
C LYS A 235 -13.09 16.32 1.86
N ASP A 236 -13.26 17.63 1.90
CA ASP A 236 -14.47 18.40 1.55
C ASP A 236 -15.61 18.28 2.59
N ASP A 237 -15.39 17.61 3.72
CA ASP A 237 -16.38 17.53 4.79
C ASP A 237 -16.48 18.84 5.59
N LEU A 238 -17.70 19.17 6.03
CA LEU A 238 -17.97 20.25 6.96
C LEU A 238 -17.80 19.75 8.39
N VAL A 239 -16.95 20.40 9.18
CA VAL A 239 -16.65 20.00 10.56
C VAL A 239 -16.94 21.13 11.55
N ALA A 240 -17.44 20.75 12.73
CA ALA A 240 -17.51 21.62 13.89
C ALA A 240 -16.41 21.26 14.88
N LEU A 241 -15.44 22.15 15.02
CA LEU A 241 -14.33 22.03 15.96
C LEU A 241 -14.80 22.37 17.37
N PRO A 242 -14.41 21.59 18.39
CA PRO A 242 -14.61 21.98 19.79
C PRO A 242 -13.91 23.30 20.10
N LEU A 243 -14.56 24.17 20.88
CA LEU A 243 -14.05 25.53 21.18
C LEU A 243 -12.64 25.54 21.80
N LYS A 244 -12.32 24.54 22.62
CA LYS A 244 -10.97 24.39 23.21
C LYS A 244 -9.91 24.14 22.14
N LEU A 245 -10.22 23.31 21.15
CA LEU A 245 -9.32 23.01 20.04
C LEU A 245 -9.18 24.22 19.12
N ALA A 246 -10.30 24.87 18.77
CA ALA A 246 -10.31 26.07 17.93
C ALA A 246 -9.44 27.20 18.51
N ARG A 247 -9.50 27.43 19.83
CA ARG A 247 -8.63 28.40 20.53
C ARG A 247 -7.15 28.04 20.46
N GLN A 248 -6.80 26.76 20.58
CA GLN A 248 -5.41 26.28 20.47
C GLN A 248 -4.86 26.44 19.05
N LEU A 249 -5.72 26.38 18.03
CA LEU A 249 -5.37 26.50 16.61
C LEU A 249 -5.32 27.96 16.14
N GLY A 250 -4.92 28.88 17.01
CA GLY A 250 -4.84 30.31 16.68
C GLY A 250 -6.19 31.02 16.66
N ASN A 251 -7.13 30.55 17.49
CA ASN A 251 -8.48 31.11 17.60
C ASN A 251 -9.22 31.15 16.26
N ILE A 252 -9.14 30.04 15.52
CA ILE A 252 -9.93 29.80 14.31
C ILE A 252 -11.42 29.66 14.67
N SER A 253 -12.31 29.91 13.71
CA SER A 253 -13.74 29.64 13.87
C SER A 253 -14.00 28.15 14.16
N SER A 254 -15.04 27.85 14.95
CA SER A 254 -15.46 26.46 15.19
C SER A 254 -16.00 25.79 13.92
N LEU A 255 -16.52 26.57 12.96
CA LEU A 255 -17.03 26.04 11.70
C LEU A 255 -15.93 26.05 10.64
N CYS A 256 -15.54 24.87 10.15
CA CYS A 256 -14.43 24.73 9.21
C CYS A 256 -14.74 23.68 8.13
N LEU A 257 -14.09 23.82 6.98
CA LEU A 257 -14.05 22.83 5.91
C LEU A 257 -12.72 22.08 5.91
N VAL A 258 -12.77 20.78 5.61
CA VAL A 258 -11.56 19.96 5.50
C VAL A 258 -11.01 20.05 4.08
N THR A 259 -9.81 20.61 3.94
CA THR A 259 -9.19 20.84 2.63
C THR A 259 -8.37 19.66 2.14
N GLN A 260 -7.63 19.03 3.06
CA GLN A 260 -6.76 17.91 2.75
C GLN A 260 -6.60 17.03 3.99
N VAL A 261 -6.58 15.72 3.78
CA VAL A 261 -6.22 14.72 4.80
C VAL A 261 -4.88 14.11 4.39
N SER A 262 -3.87 14.24 5.23
CA SER A 262 -2.54 13.63 5.06
C SER A 262 -2.12 12.95 6.36
N SER A 263 -0.89 13.09 6.88
CA SER A 263 -0.57 12.66 8.26
C SER A 263 -1.33 13.47 9.31
N SER A 264 -1.59 14.74 8.99
CA SER A 264 -2.42 15.69 9.72
C SER A 264 -3.65 16.09 8.91
N ILE A 265 -4.67 16.61 9.59
CA ILE A 265 -5.91 17.09 8.97
C ILE A 265 -5.78 18.60 8.77
N HIS A 266 -5.88 19.05 7.52
CA HIS A 266 -5.83 20.48 7.19
C HIS A 266 -7.25 21.05 7.03
N VAL A 267 -7.54 22.07 7.83
CA VAL A 267 -8.85 22.73 7.84
C VAL A 267 -8.73 24.20 7.41
N ILE A 268 -9.79 24.72 6.80
CA ILE A 268 -9.94 26.11 6.42
C ILE A 268 -11.26 26.67 6.95
N ASP A 269 -11.23 27.88 7.47
CA ASP A 269 -12.43 28.67 7.71
C ASP A 269 -12.87 29.33 6.38
N PRO A 270 -14.06 29.02 5.84
CA PRO A 270 -14.52 29.56 4.57
C PRO A 270 -14.73 31.08 4.59
N PHE A 271 -14.99 31.69 5.76
CA PHE A 271 -15.32 33.11 5.88
C PHE A 271 -14.10 33.99 6.10
N THR A 272 -13.11 33.50 6.84
CA THR A 272 -11.90 34.27 7.19
C THR A 272 -10.65 33.80 6.44
N MET A 273 -10.74 32.67 5.72
CA MET A 273 -9.62 32.02 5.03
C MET A 273 -8.47 31.59 5.98
N GLN A 274 -8.71 31.60 7.29
CA GLN A 274 -7.73 31.10 8.26
C GLN A 274 -7.58 29.59 8.08
N ARG A 275 -6.32 29.13 7.98
CA ARG A 275 -5.98 27.71 7.87
C ARG A 275 -5.40 27.22 9.18
N ALA A 276 -5.74 25.99 9.53
CA ALA A 276 -5.14 25.30 10.67
C ALA A 276 -4.81 23.85 10.32
N GLU A 277 -3.80 23.33 11.01
CA GLU A 277 -3.37 21.95 10.89
C GLU A 277 -3.60 21.24 12.22
N ILE A 278 -4.30 20.11 12.15
CA ILE A 278 -4.66 19.30 13.30
C ILE A 278 -3.81 18.03 13.24
N ASP A 279 -2.81 17.97 14.11
CA ASP A 279 -1.99 16.78 14.29
C ASP A 279 -2.82 15.58 14.77
N ASN A 280 -2.33 14.38 14.46
CA ASN A 280 -2.92 13.12 14.88
C ASN A 280 -3.24 13.08 16.40
N ASP A 281 -2.26 13.41 17.25
CA ASP A 281 -2.42 13.41 18.70
C ASP A 281 -3.49 14.40 19.18
N LYS A 282 -3.58 15.57 18.53
CA LYS A 282 -4.58 16.59 18.87
C LYS A 282 -5.97 16.11 18.51
N PHE A 283 -6.12 15.48 17.34
CA PHE A 283 -7.39 14.89 16.91
C PHE A 283 -7.88 13.83 17.90
N TRP A 284 -7.05 12.84 18.27
CA TRP A 284 -7.49 11.75 19.14
C TRP A 284 -7.68 12.13 20.62
N ARG A 285 -7.11 13.25 21.07
CA ARG A 285 -7.40 13.81 22.40
C ARG A 285 -8.77 14.47 22.49
N THR A 286 -9.16 15.18 21.43
CA THR A 286 -10.47 15.85 21.31
C THR A 286 -11.11 15.49 19.98
N PRO A 287 -11.57 14.23 19.82
CA PRO A 287 -12.12 13.77 18.56
C PRO A 287 -13.43 14.49 18.27
N PHE A 288 -13.62 14.81 16.99
CA PHE A 288 -14.83 15.40 16.45
C PHE A 288 -15.26 14.62 15.21
N LYS A 289 -16.51 14.83 14.78
CA LYS A 289 -17.07 14.22 13.58
C LYS A 289 -17.42 15.29 12.54
N ALA A 290 -17.57 14.88 11.30
CA ALA A 290 -18.17 15.72 10.27
C ALA A 290 -19.63 16.03 10.62
N LEU A 291 -20.02 17.31 10.49
CA LEU A 291 -21.41 17.76 10.53
C LEU A 291 -22.16 17.26 9.30
N ARG A 292 -21.53 17.40 8.13
CA ARG A 292 -22.06 17.00 6.83
C ARG A 292 -20.95 16.35 6.01
N SER A 293 -21.28 15.25 5.36
CA SER A 293 -20.40 14.50 4.47
C SER A 293 -20.45 15.06 3.05
N SER A 294 -19.38 14.94 2.28
CA SER A 294 -19.32 15.36 0.86
C SER A 294 -20.46 14.82 -0.03
N LYS A 295 -21.16 13.74 0.35
CA LYS A 295 -22.30 13.21 -0.39
C LYS A 295 -23.53 14.10 -0.41
N GLN A 296 -23.67 14.97 0.58
CA GLN A 296 -24.82 15.85 0.75
C GLN A 296 -24.59 17.22 0.11
N LEU A 297 -23.56 17.36 -0.72
CA LEU A 297 -23.30 18.59 -1.47
C LEU A 297 -24.37 18.78 -2.56
N THR A 298 -24.84 20.02 -2.67
CA THR A 298 -25.79 20.46 -3.69
C THR A 298 -25.12 21.43 -4.66
N GLU A 299 -25.61 21.47 -5.89
CA GLU A 299 -25.11 22.37 -6.94
C GLU A 299 -25.72 23.76 -6.79
N TYR A 300 -24.86 24.78 -6.86
CA TYR A 300 -25.20 26.19 -6.85
C TYR A 300 -24.63 26.87 -8.09
N THR A 301 -25.40 27.78 -8.68
CA THR A 301 -24.96 28.62 -9.79
C THR A 301 -24.62 30.00 -9.24
N VAL A 302 -23.44 30.51 -9.60
CA VAL A 302 -22.96 31.83 -9.18
C VAL A 302 -23.57 32.91 -10.07
N LEU A 303 -24.25 33.89 -9.48
CA LEU A 303 -24.91 34.99 -10.19
C LEU A 303 -24.09 36.26 -10.18
N ASP A 304 -23.48 36.58 -9.04
CA ASP A 304 -22.57 37.71 -8.90
C ASP A 304 -21.39 37.35 -8.00
N SER A 305 -20.27 38.02 -8.23
CA SER A 305 -19.03 37.81 -7.49
C SER A 305 -18.37 39.14 -7.16
N THR A 306 -18.37 39.50 -5.88
CA THR A 306 -17.73 40.71 -5.38
C THR A 306 -16.51 40.35 -4.53
N PRO A 307 -15.28 40.68 -4.95
CA PRO A 307 -14.10 40.30 -4.21
C PRO A 307 -13.96 41.13 -2.92
N LEU A 308 -13.78 40.46 -1.79
CA LEU A 308 -13.60 41.12 -0.49
C LEU A 308 -12.13 41.45 -0.22
N GLU A 309 -11.91 42.51 0.56
CA GLU A 309 -10.59 42.82 1.11
C GLU A 309 -10.29 41.89 2.29
N MET A 310 -9.06 41.37 2.33
CA MET A 310 -8.65 40.43 3.36
C MET A 310 -8.54 41.14 4.72
N PRO A 311 -9.07 40.57 5.81
CA PRO A 311 -8.91 41.15 7.13
C PRO A 311 -7.43 41.10 7.56
N THR A 312 -6.79 42.27 7.66
CA THR A 312 -5.41 42.41 8.12
C THR A 312 -5.34 42.22 9.65
N LYS A 313 -5.40 40.97 10.13
CA LYS A 313 -5.12 40.70 11.56
C LYS A 313 -3.64 40.92 11.84
N GLY A 314 -3.28 42.06 12.43
CA GLY A 314 -1.95 42.31 13.01
C GLY A 314 -0.86 42.75 12.03
N GLY A 315 -1.20 43.32 10.87
CA GLY A 315 -0.22 43.90 9.92
C GLY A 315 0.63 42.89 9.14
N VAL A 316 0.45 41.58 9.38
CA VAL A 316 1.05 40.52 8.56
C VAL A 316 -0.02 40.04 7.58
N PRO A 317 0.16 40.21 6.25
CA PRO A 317 -0.78 39.69 5.28
C PRO A 317 -0.81 38.16 5.41
N VAL A 318 -2.00 37.60 5.62
CA VAL A 318 -2.23 36.15 5.53
C VAL A 318 -1.71 35.71 4.16
N ARG A 319 -0.81 34.71 4.14
CA ARG A 319 -0.22 34.19 2.89
C ARG A 319 -1.35 33.77 1.93
N THR A 320 -1.63 34.62 0.94
CA THR A 320 -2.54 34.30 -0.15
C THR A 320 -1.83 33.35 -1.09
N ASN A 321 -2.42 32.16 -1.28
CA ASN A 321 -2.05 31.29 -2.39
C ASN A 321 -2.78 31.80 -3.65
N ARG A 322 -2.22 31.61 -4.84
CA ARG A 322 -2.83 32.05 -6.12
C ARG A 322 -4.23 31.45 -6.39
N LYS A 323 -4.65 30.45 -5.60
CA LYS A 323 -5.90 29.68 -5.79
C LYS A 323 -7.08 30.17 -4.95
N THR A 324 -6.88 30.96 -3.90
CA THR A 324 -7.92 31.26 -2.90
C THR A 324 -7.91 32.74 -2.53
N ARG A 325 -9.06 33.39 -2.65
CA ARG A 325 -9.34 34.78 -2.24
C ARG A 325 -10.73 34.82 -1.67
N LEU A 326 -10.95 35.67 -0.66
CA LEU A 326 -12.28 35.92 -0.16
C LEU A 326 -13.11 36.71 -1.19
N ALA A 327 -14.31 36.23 -1.48
CA ALA A 327 -15.30 36.93 -2.27
C ALA A 327 -16.67 36.73 -1.61
N ASP A 328 -17.50 37.76 -1.69
CA ASP A 328 -18.91 37.67 -1.40
C ASP A 328 -19.64 37.32 -2.69
N LEU A 329 -20.41 36.23 -2.66
CA LEU A 329 -21.09 35.66 -3.80
C LEU A 329 -22.59 35.64 -3.58
N ASP A 330 -23.32 36.03 -4.61
CA ASP A 330 -24.75 35.74 -4.71
C ASP A 330 -24.94 34.47 -5.52
N VAL A 331 -25.54 33.46 -4.87
CA VAL A 331 -25.72 32.13 -5.43
C VAL A 331 -27.18 31.68 -5.38
N VAL A 332 -27.53 30.80 -6.30
CA VAL A 332 -28.86 30.18 -6.39
C VAL A 332 -28.70 28.68 -6.52
N ARG A 333 -29.60 27.91 -5.92
CA ARG A 333 -29.61 26.45 -6.08
C ARG A 333 -29.91 26.12 -7.55
N ASN A 334 -29.17 25.18 -8.13
CA ASN A 334 -29.36 24.81 -9.53
C ASN A 334 -30.79 24.26 -9.79
N THR A 335 -31.41 23.63 -8.78
CA THR A 335 -32.80 23.15 -8.83
C THR A 335 -33.85 24.26 -8.85
N ASP A 336 -33.53 25.42 -8.27
CA ASP A 336 -34.46 26.55 -8.15
C ASP A 336 -34.26 27.56 -9.29
N PHE A 337 -33.16 27.44 -10.03
CA PHE A 337 -32.79 28.35 -11.10
C PHE A 337 -33.85 28.37 -12.21
N GLY A 338 -34.48 29.53 -12.40
CA GLY A 338 -35.55 29.73 -13.39
C GLY A 338 -36.95 29.30 -12.95
N VAL A 339 -37.10 28.79 -11.73
CA VAL A 339 -38.41 28.45 -11.14
C VAL A 339 -38.75 29.41 -9.98
N ASN A 340 -37.79 29.68 -9.10
CA ASN A 340 -37.95 30.55 -7.93
C ASN A 340 -36.87 31.65 -7.89
N ASP A 341 -37.21 32.82 -7.36
CA ASP A 341 -36.29 33.96 -7.18
C ASP A 341 -35.57 33.95 -5.81
N THR A 342 -35.32 32.76 -5.23
CA THR A 342 -34.62 32.64 -3.95
C THR A 342 -33.11 32.68 -4.16
N HIS A 343 -32.48 33.77 -3.71
CA HIS A 343 -31.04 33.97 -3.77
C HIS A 343 -30.42 33.88 -2.37
N PHE A 344 -29.22 33.32 -2.29
CA PHE A 344 -28.43 33.22 -1.06
C PHE A 344 -27.16 34.03 -1.23
N ASN A 345 -26.87 34.91 -0.27
CA ASN A 345 -25.60 35.62 -0.20
C ASN A 345 -24.66 34.84 0.72
N THR A 346 -23.43 34.57 0.25
CA THR A 346 -22.44 33.85 1.05
C THR A 346 -21.01 34.28 0.73
N VAL A 347 -20.21 34.41 1.78
CA VAL A 347 -18.77 34.65 1.65
C VAL A 347 -18.04 33.32 1.48
N THR A 348 -17.18 33.26 0.46
CA THR A 348 -16.40 32.06 0.13
C THR A 348 -14.91 32.34 0.03
N HIS A 349 -14.12 31.29 0.26
CA HIS A 349 -12.68 31.26 0.05
C HIS A 349 -12.29 30.99 -1.42
N LEU A 350 -13.27 30.71 -2.29
CA LEU A 350 -13.10 30.32 -3.71
C LEU A 350 -13.15 31.51 -4.69
N GLY A 351 -12.99 32.74 -4.23
CA GLY A 351 -13.23 33.95 -5.03
C GLY A 351 -12.32 34.16 -6.25
N MET A 352 -11.17 33.47 -6.36
CA MET A 352 -10.37 33.49 -7.60
C MET A 352 -10.75 32.38 -8.59
N LEU A 353 -11.45 31.35 -8.13
CA LEU A 353 -11.76 30.17 -8.92
C LEU A 353 -13.15 30.27 -9.56
N LEU A 354 -14.09 30.91 -8.87
CA LEU A 354 -15.47 31.07 -9.28
C LEU A 354 -15.67 32.39 -10.03
N ASN A 355 -16.15 32.29 -11.26
CA ASN A 355 -16.66 33.39 -12.06
C ASN A 355 -18.20 33.34 -12.09
N VAL A 356 -18.80 34.45 -12.52
CA VAL A 356 -20.25 34.52 -12.74
C VAL A 356 -20.66 33.53 -13.83
N GLY A 357 -21.71 32.75 -13.56
CA GLY A 357 -22.20 31.67 -14.42
C GLY A 357 -21.57 30.31 -14.16
N ASP A 358 -20.55 30.20 -13.31
CA ASP A 358 -19.98 28.91 -12.90
C ASP A 358 -20.89 28.16 -11.93
N THR A 359 -20.76 26.84 -11.91
CA THR A 359 -21.39 25.96 -10.92
C THR A 359 -20.42 25.63 -9.78
N ALA A 360 -20.89 25.71 -8.54
CA ALA A 360 -20.16 25.36 -7.32
C ALA A 360 -20.93 24.31 -6.52
N MET A 361 -20.20 23.41 -5.85
CA MET A 361 -20.77 22.49 -4.88
C MET A 361 -20.73 23.12 -3.49
N GLY A 362 -21.86 23.07 -2.78
CA GLY A 362 -21.97 23.64 -1.45
C GLY A 362 -22.91 22.85 -0.54
N TYR A 363 -22.87 23.18 0.76
CA TYR A 363 -23.82 22.68 1.73
C TYR A 363 -24.95 23.69 1.91
N ASP A 364 -26.19 23.23 1.69
CA ASP A 364 -27.38 23.93 2.14
C ASP A 364 -27.59 23.66 3.63
N LEU A 365 -27.35 24.66 4.47
CA LEU A 365 -27.56 24.54 5.91
C LEU A 365 -28.96 25.02 6.31
N SER A 366 -29.60 25.87 5.49
CA SER A 366 -30.92 26.45 5.74
C SER A 366 -32.03 25.39 5.86
N THR A 367 -31.96 24.35 5.04
CA THR A 367 -32.94 23.25 5.02
C THR A 367 -32.53 22.07 5.91
N SER A 368 -31.32 22.11 6.45
CA SER A 368 -30.71 20.95 7.09
C SER A 368 -31.01 20.89 8.58
N VAL A 369 -31.40 19.71 9.06
CA VAL A 369 -31.70 19.49 10.49
C VAL A 369 -30.47 18.91 11.17
N PHE A 370 -30.02 19.56 12.25
CA PHE A 370 -28.90 19.12 13.08
C PHE A 370 -29.38 18.59 14.43
N ASN A 371 -28.60 17.69 15.02
CA ASN A 371 -28.80 17.28 16.41
C ASN A 371 -28.13 18.30 17.35
N ASP A 372 -28.72 18.53 18.52
CA ASP A 372 -28.19 19.45 19.54
C ASP A 372 -26.74 19.14 19.94
N LEU A 373 -26.33 17.86 19.92
CA LEU A 373 -24.96 17.48 20.27
C LEU A 373 -23.92 17.98 19.26
N ASP A 374 -24.34 18.17 18.01
CA ASP A 374 -23.47 18.53 16.90
C ASP A 374 -23.33 20.05 16.79
N THR A 375 -24.34 20.79 17.23
CA THR A 375 -24.36 22.27 17.25
C THR A 375 -23.76 22.86 18.51
N LYS A 376 -23.71 22.12 19.63
CA LYS A 376 -23.04 22.54 20.88
C LYS A 376 -21.73 23.31 20.70
N PRO A 377 -20.73 22.81 19.95
CA PRO A 377 -19.46 23.53 19.76
C PRO A 377 -19.61 24.89 19.03
N LEU A 378 -20.66 25.05 18.21
CA LEU A 378 -21.00 26.29 17.52
C LEU A 378 -21.74 27.25 18.46
N ASP A 379 -22.69 26.73 19.24
CA ASP A 379 -23.45 27.47 20.24
C ASP A 379 -22.53 28.04 21.33
N GLU A 380 -21.58 27.22 21.83
CA GLU A 380 -20.55 27.64 22.79
C GLU A 380 -19.62 28.73 22.22
N ALA A 381 -19.42 28.73 20.90
CA ALA A 381 -18.64 29.75 20.20
C ALA A 381 -19.46 31.02 19.91
N GLY A 382 -20.79 30.98 20.10
CA GLY A 382 -21.70 32.08 19.77
C GLY A 382 -21.82 32.34 18.26
N ILE A 383 -21.62 31.33 17.43
CA ILE A 383 -21.64 31.44 15.96
C ILE A 383 -23.01 31.04 15.45
N SER A 384 -23.70 31.95 14.75
CA SER A 384 -24.91 31.61 14.01
C SER A 384 -24.57 30.77 12.78
N LEU A 385 -25.35 29.74 12.51
CA LEU A 385 -25.18 28.93 11.30
C LEU A 385 -25.43 29.80 10.06
N PRO A 386 -24.51 29.80 9.08
CA PRO A 386 -24.72 30.45 7.79
C PRO A 386 -25.72 29.62 6.95
N ASP A 387 -26.37 30.23 5.97
CA ASP A 387 -27.38 29.53 5.14
C ASP A 387 -26.73 28.57 4.13
N VAL A 388 -25.64 29.00 3.49
CA VAL A 388 -24.95 28.23 2.44
C VAL A 388 -23.44 28.33 2.64
N ILE A 389 -22.73 27.21 2.47
CA ILE A 389 -21.27 27.16 2.46
C ILE A 389 -20.80 26.49 1.17
N LEU A 390 -20.01 27.20 0.37
CA LEU A 390 -19.42 26.66 -0.86
C LEU A 390 -18.09 25.94 -0.56
N VAL A 391 -17.90 24.78 -1.18
CA VAL A 391 -16.77 23.88 -0.89
C VAL A 391 -15.81 23.76 -2.05
N ARG A 392 -16.31 23.46 -3.26
CA ARG A 392 -15.48 23.35 -4.47
C ARG A 392 -16.22 23.82 -5.71
N LYS A 393 -15.49 24.20 -6.76
CA LYS A 393 -16.05 24.46 -8.09
C LYS A 393 -16.40 23.13 -8.76
N GLN A 394 -17.57 23.05 -9.38
CA GLN A 394 -17.93 21.94 -10.26
C GLN A 394 -17.63 22.38 -11.70
N PHE A 395 -16.68 21.74 -12.36
CA PHE A 395 -16.42 22.01 -13.77
C PHE A 395 -17.55 21.44 -14.63
N LEU A 396 -17.90 22.17 -15.68
CA LEU A 396 -19.01 21.82 -16.57
C LEU A 396 -18.62 20.57 -17.36
N ARG A 397 -19.17 19.41 -16.99
CA ARG A 397 -18.96 18.18 -17.76
C ARG A 397 -19.74 18.27 -19.06
N ARG A 398 -19.10 18.73 -20.14
CA ARG A 398 -19.75 18.85 -21.46
C ARG A 398 -20.25 17.50 -22.00
N VAL A 399 -19.74 16.37 -21.48
CA VAL A 399 -20.23 15.02 -21.85
C VAL A 399 -20.33 14.10 -20.64
N GLN A 400 -21.54 13.95 -20.08
CA GLN A 400 -21.85 13.07 -18.94
C GLN A 400 -21.64 11.55 -19.18
N LYS A 401 -21.09 11.13 -20.34
CA LYS A 401 -21.02 9.73 -20.77
C LYS A 401 -19.77 9.35 -21.60
N ARG A 402 -18.65 10.07 -21.48
CA ARG A 402 -17.40 9.53 -22.07
C ARG A 402 -16.90 8.38 -21.19
N THR A 403 -16.65 7.23 -21.80
CA THR A 403 -15.94 6.11 -21.17
C THR A 403 -14.54 6.60 -20.79
N ARG A 404 -14.10 6.34 -19.55
CA ARG A 404 -12.79 6.79 -19.08
C ARG A 404 -11.70 6.03 -19.84
N LYS A 405 -10.81 6.75 -20.52
CA LYS A 405 -9.63 6.18 -21.23
C LYS A 405 -8.49 5.74 -20.28
N TRP A 406 -8.75 5.75 -18.98
CA TRP A 406 -7.78 5.44 -17.94
C TRP A 406 -8.41 4.56 -16.86
N LYS A 407 -7.58 3.78 -16.18
CA LYS A 407 -7.98 2.88 -15.09
C LYS A 407 -7.01 2.99 -13.92
N LEU A 408 -7.52 2.72 -12.72
CA LEU A 408 -6.68 2.48 -11.55
C LEU A 408 -6.42 0.98 -11.40
N LYS A 409 -5.26 0.64 -10.84
CA LYS A 409 -5.00 -0.73 -10.44
C LYS A 409 -5.73 -1.01 -9.13
N THR A 410 -6.30 -2.20 -9.03
CA THR A 410 -6.83 -2.76 -7.78
C THR A 410 -5.79 -3.70 -7.20
N ILE A 411 -5.73 -3.84 -5.88
CA ILE A 411 -4.84 -4.83 -5.27
C ILE A 411 -5.33 -6.23 -5.65
N GLU A 412 -4.47 -7.02 -6.29
CA GLU A 412 -4.76 -8.41 -6.65
C GLU A 412 -4.79 -9.32 -5.41
N GLY A 413 -5.69 -10.31 -5.39
CA GLY A 413 -5.76 -11.30 -4.30
C GLY A 413 -6.53 -10.85 -3.05
N VAL A 414 -7.31 -9.76 -3.15
CA VAL A 414 -8.25 -9.39 -2.09
C VAL A 414 -9.43 -10.38 -2.09
N GLU A 415 -9.39 -11.37 -1.21
CA GLU A 415 -10.51 -12.28 -1.02
C GLU A 415 -11.58 -11.59 -0.16
N PRO A 416 -12.83 -11.46 -0.64
CA PRO A 416 -13.92 -10.97 0.19
C PRO A 416 -14.22 -12.02 1.27
N ALA A 417 -13.95 -11.70 2.53
CA ALA A 417 -14.22 -12.62 3.65
C ALA A 417 -15.73 -12.93 3.79
N VAL A 418 -16.59 -12.04 3.28
CA VAL A 418 -18.05 -12.21 3.22
C VAL A 418 -18.54 -11.74 1.85
N PRO A 419 -19.41 -12.50 1.15
CA PRO A 419 -20.07 -12.03 -0.06
C PRO A 419 -20.90 -10.77 0.27
N LEU A 420 -20.59 -9.65 -0.37
CA LEU A 420 -21.36 -8.41 -0.22
C LEU A 420 -22.79 -8.62 -0.73
N LYS A 421 -23.76 -8.06 -0.01
CA LYS A 421 -25.15 -8.00 -0.51
C LYS A 421 -25.19 -7.07 -1.72
N LYS A 422 -26.09 -7.33 -2.68
CA LYS A 422 -26.26 -6.51 -3.88
C LYS A 422 -26.40 -5.01 -3.59
N ALA A 423 -27.13 -4.64 -2.53
CA ALA A 423 -27.30 -3.24 -2.13
C ALA A 423 -26.00 -2.57 -1.64
N ASP A 424 -25.14 -3.32 -0.95
CA ASP A 424 -23.86 -2.81 -0.45
C ASP A 424 -22.85 -2.70 -1.59
N GLN A 425 -22.92 -3.60 -2.57
CA GLN A 425 -22.14 -3.51 -3.80
C GLN A 425 -22.48 -2.25 -4.60
N THR A 426 -23.77 -1.96 -4.83
CA THR A 426 -24.17 -0.75 -5.57
C THR A 426 -23.70 0.54 -4.88
N LYS A 427 -23.72 0.59 -3.54
CA LYS A 427 -23.18 1.73 -2.79
C LYS A 427 -21.67 1.87 -2.96
N HIS A 428 -20.95 0.75 -2.91
CA HIS A 428 -19.50 0.73 -3.11
C HIS A 428 -19.13 1.24 -4.51
N ASP A 429 -19.86 0.78 -5.54
CA ASP A 429 -19.63 1.19 -6.93
C ASP A 429 -19.91 2.68 -7.12
N LEU A 430 -20.99 3.21 -6.52
CA LEU A 430 -21.28 4.65 -6.53
C LEU A 430 -20.18 5.47 -5.84
N ASP A 431 -19.68 5.01 -4.69
CA ASP A 431 -18.60 5.69 -3.96
C ASP A 431 -17.29 5.67 -4.74
N TYR A 432 -17.02 4.58 -5.44
CA TYR A 432 -15.87 4.45 -6.31
C TYR A 432 -15.96 5.41 -7.52
N GLU A 433 -17.14 5.52 -8.14
CA GLU A 433 -17.39 6.49 -9.22
C GLU A 433 -17.22 7.94 -8.75
N HIS A 434 -17.69 8.28 -7.55
CA HIS A 434 -17.44 9.59 -6.95
C HIS A 434 -15.94 9.85 -6.74
N PHE A 435 -15.18 8.86 -6.29
CA PHE A 435 -13.74 8.97 -6.14
C PHE A 435 -13.00 9.19 -7.47
N LEU A 436 -13.42 8.50 -8.54
CA LEU A 436 -12.83 8.69 -9.88
C LEU A 436 -13.11 10.09 -10.42
N ASN A 437 -14.31 10.60 -10.21
CA ASN A 437 -14.68 11.98 -10.55
C ASN A 437 -13.80 13.01 -9.81
N ASP A 438 -13.57 12.78 -8.52
CA ASP A 438 -12.71 13.66 -7.72
C ASP A 438 -11.25 13.66 -8.21
N LEU A 439 -10.77 12.51 -8.70
CA LEU A 439 -9.45 12.37 -9.32
C LEU A 439 -9.34 13.17 -10.63
N GLU A 440 -10.37 13.21 -11.46
CA GLU A 440 -10.36 14.02 -12.69
C GLU A 440 -10.21 15.51 -12.34
N GLU A 441 -11.05 15.98 -11.41
CA GLU A 441 -11.16 17.40 -11.05
C GLU A 441 -9.96 17.91 -10.22
N ASP A 442 -9.35 17.08 -9.35
CA ASP A 442 -8.29 17.50 -8.43
C ASP A 442 -6.87 17.12 -8.89
N LYS A 443 -6.18 18.12 -9.45
CA LYS A 443 -4.76 18.02 -9.85
C LYS A 443 -3.81 17.64 -8.70
N GLU A 444 -4.09 18.05 -7.46
CA GLU A 444 -3.22 17.74 -6.31
C GLU A 444 -3.36 16.29 -5.86
N MET A 445 -4.56 15.72 -5.98
CA MET A 445 -4.83 14.31 -5.72
C MET A 445 -4.19 13.42 -6.80
N ARG A 446 -4.29 13.82 -8.07
CA ARG A 446 -3.66 13.11 -9.21
C ARG A 446 -2.16 12.96 -9.07
N ALA A 447 -1.45 14.02 -8.72
CA ALA A 447 0.00 13.98 -8.56
C ALA A 447 0.48 12.92 -7.54
N ARG A 448 -0.38 12.53 -6.59
CA ARG A 448 -0.06 11.56 -5.55
C ARG A 448 -0.35 10.12 -5.95
N ILE A 449 -1.17 9.87 -6.97
CA ILE A 449 -1.59 8.55 -7.41
C ILE A 449 -0.92 8.20 -8.75
N ASN A 450 -0.81 6.91 -9.06
CA ASN A 450 -0.39 6.44 -10.38
C ASN A 450 -1.65 6.09 -11.19
N ILE A 451 -1.78 6.66 -12.38
CA ILE A 451 -2.93 6.47 -13.26
C ILE A 451 -2.45 5.72 -14.51
N TYR A 452 -3.20 4.71 -14.95
CA TYR A 452 -2.81 3.85 -16.07
C TYR A 452 -3.76 4.05 -17.26
N LYS A 453 -3.26 3.87 -18.49
CA LYS A 453 -4.12 3.84 -19.67
C LYS A 453 -5.06 2.63 -19.63
N ALA A 454 -6.30 2.82 -20.06
CA ALA A 454 -7.21 1.72 -20.33
C ALA A 454 -6.80 1.08 -21.67
N ASN A 455 -6.57 -0.23 -21.69
CA ASN A 455 -6.37 -0.98 -22.92
C ASN A 455 -7.75 -1.22 -23.52
N ASP A 456 -8.28 -0.23 -24.24
CA ASP A 456 -9.41 -0.44 -25.14
C ASP A 456 -8.87 -0.28 -26.56
N ASP A 457 -8.81 -1.37 -27.32
CA ASP A 457 -8.44 -1.43 -28.75
C ASP A 457 -9.54 -0.83 -29.65
N HIS A 458 -10.32 0.13 -29.15
CA HIS A 458 -11.30 0.88 -29.92
C HIS A 458 -10.83 2.32 -30.06
N ASP A 459 -10.03 2.54 -31.12
CA ASP A 459 -9.76 3.84 -31.73
C ASP A 459 -11.07 4.43 -32.28
N ASP A 460 -11.94 4.92 -31.40
CA ASP A 460 -12.88 5.96 -31.76
C ASP A 460 -12.17 7.31 -31.58
N ASP A 461 -11.39 7.67 -32.60
CA ASP A 461 -10.89 9.03 -32.89
C ASP A 461 -12.08 9.96 -33.21
N GLN A 462 -12.94 10.21 -32.22
CA GLN A 462 -13.95 11.26 -32.29
C GLN A 462 -13.54 12.45 -31.42
N ASP A 463 -12.96 13.42 -32.13
CA ASP A 463 -12.83 14.84 -31.82
C ASP A 463 -12.26 15.17 -30.43
N MET A 464 -10.94 15.41 -30.45
CA MET A 464 -10.21 16.10 -29.40
C MET A 464 -10.57 17.58 -29.42
N ASP A 465 -11.54 17.97 -28.60
CA ASP A 465 -11.54 19.31 -28.03
C ASP A 465 -10.60 19.28 -26.81
N ASP A 466 -9.36 19.73 -27.01
CA ASP A 466 -8.31 19.89 -25.97
C ASP A 466 -8.65 20.97 -24.91
N ASP A 467 -9.85 21.56 -24.97
CA ASP A 467 -10.27 22.70 -24.15
C ASP A 467 -11.13 22.33 -22.91
N ASP A 468 -11.16 21.05 -22.51
CA ASP A 468 -11.82 20.64 -21.26
C ASP A 468 -10.85 20.70 -20.07
N ASP A 469 -10.84 21.84 -19.36
CA ASP A 469 -9.96 22.17 -18.21
C ASP A 469 -9.96 21.11 -17.07
N GLY A 470 -10.93 20.19 -17.06
CA GLY A 470 -11.09 19.12 -16.07
C GLY A 470 -10.55 17.74 -16.47
N ALA A 471 -10.18 17.50 -17.73
CA ALA A 471 -9.71 16.19 -18.17
C ALA A 471 -8.28 15.87 -17.68
N ILE A 472 -7.98 14.57 -17.54
CA ILE A 472 -6.62 14.11 -17.21
C ILE A 472 -5.78 14.15 -18.50
N PRO A 473 -4.67 14.92 -18.55
CA PRO A 473 -3.84 15.00 -19.74
C PRO A 473 -3.15 13.67 -20.02
N LEU A 474 -2.98 13.34 -21.31
CA LEU A 474 -2.39 12.08 -21.78
C LEU A 474 -0.97 11.85 -21.23
N ASP A 475 -0.21 12.92 -20.97
CA ASP A 475 1.16 12.87 -20.42
C ASP A 475 1.22 12.33 -18.99
N GLU A 476 0.12 12.39 -18.24
CA GLU A 476 0.05 11.87 -16.85
C GLU A 476 -0.25 10.36 -16.81
N LEU A 477 -0.61 9.74 -17.93
CA LEU A 477 -1.00 8.33 -18.00
C LEU A 477 0.21 7.41 -18.18
N LEU A 478 0.36 6.44 -17.28
CA LEU A 478 1.37 5.40 -17.38
C LEU A 478 0.90 4.24 -18.27
N ASP A 479 1.81 3.72 -19.09
CA ASP A 479 1.57 2.49 -19.84
C ASP A 479 1.63 1.28 -18.89
N ASP A 480 0.65 0.40 -19.01
CA ASP A 480 0.55 -0.80 -18.18
C ASP A 480 1.51 -1.88 -18.71
N LEU A 481 2.79 -1.77 -18.35
CA LEU A 481 3.80 -2.77 -18.70
C LEU A 481 3.54 -4.09 -17.94
N HIS A 482 2.71 -4.96 -18.51
CA HIS A 482 2.63 -6.37 -18.14
C HIS A 482 3.85 -7.08 -18.72
N VAL A 483 4.83 -7.40 -17.88
CA VAL A 483 5.88 -8.36 -18.23
C VAL A 483 5.29 -9.75 -17.99
N ASP A 484 4.62 -10.30 -18.99
CA ASP A 484 4.18 -11.69 -18.94
C ASP A 484 5.42 -12.59 -18.81
N GLU A 485 5.48 -13.42 -17.76
CA GLU A 485 6.55 -14.41 -17.53
C GLU A 485 6.78 -15.36 -18.74
N GLN A 486 5.81 -15.45 -19.66
CA GLN A 486 5.93 -16.19 -20.93
C GLN A 486 7.01 -15.60 -21.87
N THR A 487 7.29 -14.30 -21.76
CA THR A 487 8.33 -13.66 -22.58
C THR A 487 9.74 -14.11 -22.20
N HIS A 488 9.96 -14.55 -20.96
CA HIS A 488 11.25 -15.07 -20.49
C HIS A 488 11.56 -16.46 -21.09
N GLU A 489 10.55 -17.30 -21.34
CA GLU A 489 10.73 -18.59 -22.04
C GLU A 489 10.98 -18.40 -23.55
N ALA A 490 10.33 -17.40 -24.17
CA ALA A 490 10.49 -17.09 -25.60
C ALA A 490 11.89 -16.52 -25.94
N ILE A 491 12.46 -15.69 -25.06
CA ILE A 491 13.81 -15.12 -25.26
C ILE A 491 14.89 -16.20 -25.12
N LEU A 492 14.72 -17.15 -24.19
CA LEU A 492 15.66 -18.27 -24.04
C LEU A 492 15.62 -19.25 -25.22
N THR A 493 14.45 -19.46 -25.84
CA THR A 493 14.32 -20.30 -27.04
C THR A 493 14.92 -19.64 -28.28
N ALA A 494 14.77 -18.32 -28.45
CA ALA A 494 15.42 -17.58 -29.54
C ALA A 494 16.96 -17.52 -29.39
N ALA A 495 17.46 -17.36 -28.16
CA ALA A 495 18.90 -17.42 -27.87
C ALA A 495 19.48 -18.82 -28.11
N ALA A 496 18.73 -19.89 -27.81
CA ALA A 496 19.12 -21.27 -28.10
C ALA A 496 19.11 -21.59 -29.61
N ALA A 497 18.18 -20.99 -30.37
CA ALA A 497 18.10 -21.15 -31.83
C ALA A 497 19.24 -20.43 -32.59
N ASN A 498 19.75 -19.33 -32.07
CA ASN A 498 20.89 -18.61 -32.66
C ASN A 498 22.25 -19.26 -32.35
N ALA A 499 22.34 -20.15 -31.35
CA ALA A 499 23.56 -20.88 -31.03
C ALA A 499 23.83 -22.07 -31.98
N THR A 500 22.81 -22.60 -32.66
CA THR A 500 22.92 -23.76 -33.56
C THR A 500 23.24 -23.41 -35.01
N GLN A 501 23.33 -22.12 -35.37
CA GLN A 501 23.58 -21.66 -36.74
C GLN A 501 25.00 -21.12 -37.01
N SER A 502 25.99 -21.42 -36.17
CA SER A 502 27.38 -21.05 -36.47
C SER A 502 28.31 -22.28 -36.51
N LEU A 503 29.01 -22.40 -37.66
CA LEU A 503 30.13 -23.28 -38.02
C LEU A 503 29.76 -24.60 -38.74
N ASN A 504 29.47 -24.49 -40.05
CA ASN A 504 29.97 -25.45 -41.04
C ASN A 504 31.14 -24.79 -41.78
N VAL A 505 32.36 -25.26 -41.52
CA VAL A 505 33.61 -24.80 -42.15
C VAL A 505 34.08 -25.91 -43.10
N ASP A 506 33.32 -26.17 -44.16
CA ASP A 506 33.66 -27.18 -45.18
C ASP A 506 33.34 -26.72 -46.62
N ASP A 507 33.27 -25.40 -46.86
CA ASP A 507 33.24 -24.85 -48.23
C ASP A 507 34.30 -23.74 -48.40
N LEU A 508 35.58 -24.12 -48.26
CA LEU A 508 36.74 -23.47 -48.89
C LEU A 508 37.96 -24.41 -48.93
#